data_AF-A0A7Z9WJC4-F1
#
_entry.id   AF-A0A7Z9WJC4-F1
#
_cell.length_a   1.000
_cell.length_b   1.000
_cell.length_c   1.000
_cell.angle_alpha   90.00
_cell.angle_beta   90.00
_cell.angle_gamma   90.00
#
_symmetry.space_group_name_H-M   'P 1'
#
loop_
_entity.id
_entity.type
_entity.pdbx_description
1 polymer ?
#
loop_
_entity_poly.entity_id
_entity_poly.type
_entity_poly.pdbx_seq_one_letter_code
_entity_poly.pdbx_strand_id
1 'polypeptide(L)'
;MFNVIITGITSFLTDISSEMIYPLLPLYLTTQLGASPAIVGLIEGIAESLASLLKVFSGYISDKVQRRKGLAMLGYASSTVGKLLLFLSTSWVWVLGGRAVDRFGKGVRTAPRDALIADS
;
A
#
# COMPACT_ATOMS: atom_id res chain seq x y z
N MET A 1 -23.28 -9.07 -3.42
CA MET A 1 -23.56 -7.62 -3.16
C MET A 1 -22.95 -7.03 -1.87
N PHE A 2 -23.19 -7.57 -0.67
CA PHE A 2 -22.71 -6.94 0.59
C PHE A 2 -21.19 -6.74 0.64
N ASN A 3 -20.42 -7.74 0.20
CA ASN A 3 -18.97 -7.65 0.09
C ASN A 3 -18.53 -6.48 -0.80
N VAL A 4 -19.18 -6.32 -1.96
CA VAL A 4 -18.89 -5.24 -2.93
C VAL A 4 -19.02 -3.87 -2.28
N ILE A 5 -20.11 -3.62 -1.54
CA ILE A 5 -20.36 -2.36 -0.85
C ILE A 5 -19.27 -2.09 0.19
N ILE A 6 -18.96 -3.06 1.05
CA ILE A 6 -17.94 -2.89 2.10
C ILE A 6 -16.56 -2.68 1.50
N THR A 7 -16.16 -3.48 0.50
CA THR A 7 -14.86 -3.31 -0.16
C THR A 7 -14.78 -2.01 -0.93
N GLY A 8 -15.89 -1.55 -1.50
CA GLY A 8 -16.00 -0.26 -2.19
C GLY A 8 -15.72 0.90 -1.24
N ILE A 9 -16.44 0.95 -0.11
CA ILE A 9 -16.23 1.97 0.94
C ILE A 9 -14.80 1.89 1.48
N THR A 10 -14.30 0.69 1.77
CA THR A 10 -12.94 0.50 2.30
C THR A 10 -11.88 0.96 1.31
N SER A 11 -12.03 0.65 0.01
CA SER A 11 -11.12 1.12 -1.02
C SER A 11 -11.17 2.63 -1.16
N PHE A 12 -12.37 3.19 -1.25
CA PHE A 12 -12.57 4.64 -1.38
C PHE A 12 -11.85 5.41 -0.27
N LEU A 13 -12.04 5.02 0.99
CA LEU A 13 -11.37 5.65 2.13
C LEU A 13 -9.84 5.45 2.09
N THR A 14 -9.37 4.27 1.67
CA THR A 14 -7.94 3.98 1.55
C THR A 14 -7.29 4.79 0.44
N ASP A 15 -8.00 4.99 -0.66
CA ASP A 15 -7.52 5.72 -1.83
C ASP A 15 -7.47 7.22 -1.52
N ILE A 16 -8.52 7.79 -0.89
CA ILE A 16 -8.48 9.17 -0.36
C ILE A 16 -7.24 9.36 0.52
N SER A 17 -7.04 8.48 1.50
CA SER A 17 -5.90 8.58 2.43
C SER A 17 -4.55 8.51 1.71
N SER A 18 -4.44 7.71 0.64
CA SER A 18 -3.19 7.53 -0.10
C SER A 18 -2.91 8.72 -1.03
N GLU A 19 -3.93 9.20 -1.74
CA GLU A 19 -3.83 10.35 -2.66
C GLU A 19 -3.60 11.68 -1.92
N MET A 20 -4.01 11.80 -0.66
CA MET A 20 -3.66 12.95 0.17
C MET A 20 -2.16 13.04 0.49
N ILE A 21 -1.48 11.89 0.61
CA ILE A 21 -0.08 11.82 1.06
C ILE A 21 0.88 11.83 -0.14
N TYR A 22 0.52 11.12 -1.22
CA TYR A 22 1.44 10.81 -2.30
C TYR A 22 2.06 12.04 -2.99
N PRO A 23 1.31 13.10 -3.33
CA PRO A 23 1.89 14.31 -3.93
C PRO A 23 2.81 15.08 -2.98
N LEU A 24 2.57 14.97 -1.67
CA LEU A 24 3.32 15.70 -0.64
C LEU A 24 4.64 15.01 -0.29
N LEU A 25 4.75 13.70 -0.51
CA LEU A 25 5.86 12.89 -0.04
C LEU A 25 7.20 13.24 -0.70
N PRO A 26 7.30 13.46 -2.03
CA PRO A 26 8.52 13.97 -2.66
C PRO A 26 8.91 15.37 -2.16
N LEU A 27 7.92 16.25 -1.95
CA LEU A 27 8.15 17.59 -1.44
C LEU A 27 8.70 17.54 -0.02
N TYR A 28 8.12 16.72 0.85
CA TYR A 28 8.58 16.52 2.22
C TYR A 28 10.01 15.95 2.27
N LEU A 29 10.28 14.91 1.47
CA LEU A 29 11.60 14.30 1.38
C LEU A 29 12.68 15.30 0.95
N THR A 30 12.41 16.12 -0.07
CA THR A 30 13.39 17.04 -0.63
C THR A 30 13.56 18.31 0.18
N THR A 31 12.46 18.90 0.66
CA THR A 31 12.49 20.22 1.32
C THR A 31 12.73 20.14 2.83
N GLN A 32 12.17 19.14 3.52
CA GLN A 32 12.26 19.03 4.97
C GLN A 32 13.39 18.08 5.39
N LEU A 33 13.55 16.96 4.68
CA LEU A 33 14.55 15.94 5.01
C LEU A 33 15.84 16.05 4.18
N GLY A 34 15.90 17.01 3.23
CA GLY A 34 17.09 17.26 2.41
C GLY A 34 17.48 16.10 1.50
N ALA A 35 16.57 15.19 1.19
CA ALA A 35 16.83 14.05 0.32
C ALA A 35 17.05 14.50 -1.12
N SER A 36 18.01 13.87 -1.81
CA SER A 36 18.23 14.14 -3.23
C SER A 36 17.12 13.53 -4.10
N PRO A 37 16.89 14.04 -5.32
CA PRO A 37 15.94 13.43 -6.27
C PRO A 37 16.23 11.94 -6.55
N ALA A 38 17.50 11.54 -6.51
CA ALA A 38 17.90 10.13 -6.66
C ALA A 38 17.36 9.25 -5.51
N ILE A 39 17.35 9.75 -4.27
CA ILE A 39 16.79 9.05 -3.12
C ILE A 39 15.26 8.92 -3.26
N VAL A 40 14.59 9.98 -3.72
CA VAL A 40 13.13 9.92 -3.99
C VAL A 40 12.84 8.83 -5.03
N GLY A 41 13.59 8.81 -6.14
CA GLY A 41 13.47 7.79 -7.16
C GLY A 41 13.73 6.37 -6.64
N LEU A 42 14.71 6.20 -5.76
CA LEU A 42 14.99 4.91 -5.10
C LEU A 42 13.81 4.46 -4.24
N ILE A 43 13.27 5.35 -3.39
CA ILE A 43 12.14 5.05 -2.51
C ILE A 43 10.94 4.62 -3.34
N GLU A 44 10.55 5.44 -4.32
CA GLU A 44 9.39 5.17 -5.17
C GLU A 44 9.58 3.91 -6.02
N GLY A 45 10.78 3.70 -6.55
CA GLY A 45 11.14 2.51 -7.33
C GLY A 45 11.04 1.22 -6.50
N ILE A 46 11.59 1.21 -5.29
CA ILE A 46 11.48 0.06 -4.38
C ILE A 46 10.01 -0.17 -4.01
N ALA A 47 9.30 0.90 -3.65
CA ALA A 47 7.94 0.81 -3.15
C ALA A 47 6.98 0.26 -4.22
N GLU A 48 7.06 0.76 -5.46
CA GLU A 48 6.17 0.28 -6.54
C GLU A 48 6.57 -1.11 -7.06
N SER A 49 7.87 -1.41 -7.10
CA SER A 49 8.37 -2.76 -7.44
C SER A 49 7.88 -3.80 -6.43
N LEU A 50 7.97 -3.47 -5.13
CA LEU A 50 7.48 -4.33 -4.05
C LEU A 50 5.98 -4.59 -4.18
N ALA A 51 5.17 -3.55 -4.38
CA ALA A 51 3.73 -3.70 -4.59
C ALA A 51 3.41 -4.60 -5.79
N SER A 52 4.10 -4.39 -6.92
CA SER A 52 3.88 -5.12 -8.17
C SER A 52 4.21 -6.61 -8.02
N LEU A 53 5.37 -6.93 -7.42
CA LEU A 53 5.77 -8.31 -7.17
C LEU A 53 4.82 -9.00 -6.21
N LEU A 54 4.49 -8.35 -5.08
CA LEU A 54 3.59 -8.92 -4.09
C LEU A 54 2.16 -9.12 -4.61
N LYS A 55 1.71 -8.30 -5.56
CA LYS A 55 0.42 -8.50 -6.22
C LYS A 55 0.35 -9.86 -6.94
N VAL A 56 1.43 -10.26 -7.62
CA VAL A 56 1.51 -11.56 -8.30
C VAL A 56 1.48 -12.70 -7.28
N PHE A 57 2.33 -12.64 -6.25
CA PHE A 57 2.40 -13.70 -5.24
C PHE A 57 1.13 -13.79 -4.40
N SER A 58 0.55 -12.67 -3.98
CA SER A 58 -0.68 -12.65 -3.20
C SER A 58 -1.88 -13.16 -4.00
N GLY A 59 -1.93 -12.89 -5.32
CA GLY A 59 -2.91 -13.50 -6.22
C GLY A 59 -2.80 -15.02 -6.21
N TYR A 60 -1.60 -15.55 -6.49
CA TYR A 60 -1.35 -17.00 -6.47
C TYR A 60 -1.71 -17.65 -5.11
N ILE A 61 -1.29 -17.03 -4.00
CA ILE A 61 -1.60 -17.54 -2.65
C ILE A 61 -3.11 -17.47 -2.38
N SER A 62 -3.77 -16.39 -2.77
CA SER A 62 -5.22 -16.21 -2.62
C SER A 62 -5.99 -17.29 -3.36
N ASP A 63 -5.58 -17.60 -4.59
CA ASP A 63 -6.22 -18.64 -5.40
C ASP A 63 -5.97 -20.04 -4.83
N LYS A 64 -4.77 -20.29 -4.29
CA LYS A 64 -4.44 -21.58 -3.69
C LYS A 64 -5.16 -21.82 -2.35
N VAL A 65 -5.22 -20.80 -1.50
CA VAL A 65 -5.75 -20.89 -0.13
C VAL A 65 -7.26 -20.64 -0.10
N GLN A 66 -7.83 -20.02 -1.15
CA GLN A 66 -9.25 -19.62 -1.27
C GLN A 66 -9.74 -18.72 -0.11
N ARG A 67 -8.82 -18.13 0.67
CA ARG A 67 -9.12 -17.22 1.80
C ARG A 67 -8.89 -15.76 1.41
N ARG A 68 -9.64 -15.30 0.40
CA ARG A 68 -9.49 -13.97 -0.22
C ARG A 68 -9.66 -12.82 0.78
N LYS A 69 -10.69 -12.91 1.64
CA LYS A 69 -11.02 -11.87 2.63
C LYS A 69 -9.90 -11.63 3.64
N GLY A 70 -9.28 -12.69 4.15
CA GLY A 70 -8.22 -12.60 5.15
C GLY A 70 -6.99 -11.87 4.63
N LEU A 71 -6.56 -12.23 3.42
CA LEU A 71 -5.42 -11.57 2.76
C LEU A 71 -5.69 -10.10 2.46
N ALA A 72 -6.90 -9.78 1.97
CA ALA A 72 -7.30 -8.40 1.73
C ALA A 72 -7.24 -7.57 3.04
N MET A 73 -7.79 -8.08 4.14
CA MET A 73 -7.77 -7.40 5.44
C MET A 73 -6.34 -7.18 5.96
N LEU A 74 -5.46 -8.18 5.84
CA LEU A 74 -4.05 -8.05 6.23
C LEU A 74 -3.34 -6.96 5.42
N GLY A 75 -3.59 -6.90 4.11
CA GLY A 75 -3.00 -5.86 3.27
C GLY A 75 -3.51 -4.46 3.62
N TYR A 76 -4.81 -4.30 3.91
CA TYR A 76 -5.35 -3.01 4.39
C TYR A 76 -4.73 -2.60 5.74
N ALA A 77 -4.64 -3.51 6.70
CA ALA A 77 -4.02 -3.24 8.00
C ALA A 77 -2.55 -2.82 7.86
N SER A 78 -1.79 -3.52 7.01
CA SER A 78 -0.41 -3.15 6.71
C SER A 78 -0.31 -1.75 6.09
N SER A 79 -1.21 -1.38 5.16
CA SER A 79 -1.24 -0.03 4.62
C SER A 79 -1.50 1.05 5.68
N THR A 80 -2.38 0.77 6.64
CA THR A 80 -2.62 1.68 7.77
C THR A 80 -1.37 1.84 8.64
N VAL A 81 -0.70 0.74 8.99
CA VAL A 81 0.56 0.80 9.76
C VAL A 81 1.64 1.57 9.00
N GLY A 82 1.77 1.35 7.69
CA GLY A 82 2.71 2.09 6.84
C GLY A 82 2.48 3.61 6.90
N LYS A 83 1.21 4.05 6.86
CA LYS A 83 0.87 5.48 6.99
C LYS A 83 1.17 6.05 8.38
N LEU A 84 0.95 5.28 9.44
CA LEU A 84 1.36 5.69 10.80
C LEU A 84 2.88 5.84 10.90
N LEU A 85 3.65 4.93 10.29
CA LEU A 85 5.10 5.05 10.23
C LEU A 85 5.56 6.28 9.44
N LEU A 86 4.86 6.63 8.35
CA LEU A 86 5.12 7.85 7.59
C LEU A 86 4.84 9.12 8.41
N PHE A 87 3.74 9.13 9.17
CA PHE A 87 3.42 10.25 10.05
C PHE A 87 4.50 10.50 11.11
N LEU A 88 5.11 9.45 11.64
CA LEU A 88 6.19 9.52 12.64
C LEU A 88 7.59 9.66 12.03
N SER A 89 7.70 9.80 10.72
CA SER A 89 9.00 9.78 10.05
C SER A 89 9.83 11.03 10.33
N THR A 90 11.12 10.82 10.63
CA THR A 90 12.09 11.88 10.92
C THR A 90 13.32 11.84 10.01
N SER A 91 13.43 10.81 9.16
CA SER A 91 14.53 10.64 8.21
C SER A 91 14.03 9.97 6.92
N TRP A 92 14.75 10.15 5.82
CA TRP A 92 14.36 9.54 4.53
C TRP A 92 14.40 8.00 4.57
N VAL A 93 15.27 7.41 5.39
CA VAL A 93 15.32 5.95 5.61
C VAL A 93 14.05 5.48 6.32
N TRP A 94 13.54 6.27 7.27
CA TRP A 94 12.27 5.99 7.93
C TRP A 94 11.10 6.08 6.94
N VAL A 95 11.12 7.07 6.05
CA VAL A 95 10.13 7.21 4.97
C VAL A 95 10.17 5.99 4.04
N LEU A 96 11.36 5.49 3.68
CA LEU A 96 11.50 4.26 2.90
C LEU A 96 10.82 3.08 3.60
N GLY A 97 11.07 2.88 4.89
CA GLY A 97 10.43 1.82 5.68
C GLY A 97 8.90 1.95 5.70
N GLY A 98 8.38 3.15 5.98
CA GLY A 98 6.95 3.43 5.97
C GLY A 98 6.31 3.19 4.60
N ARG A 99 6.96 3.64 3.52
CA ARG A 99 6.50 3.41 2.13
C ARG A 99 6.54 1.94 1.76
N ALA A 100 7.56 1.20 2.16
CA ALA A 100 7.66 -0.23 1.92
C ALA A 100 6.52 -0.99 2.61
N VAL A 101 6.20 -0.67 3.87
CA VAL A 101 5.07 -1.28 4.60
C VAL A 101 3.72 -0.91 3.98
N ASP A 102 3.55 0.35 3.55
CA ASP A 102 2.33 0.79 2.85
C ASP A 102 2.12 0.03 1.54
N ARG A 103 3.19 -0.15 0.75
CA ARG A 103 3.15 -0.85 -0.54
C ARG A 103 3.12 -2.36 -0.42
N PHE A 104 3.69 -2.92 0.63
CA PHE A 104 3.44 -4.30 1.00
C PHE A 104 1.94 -4.53 1.18
N GLY A 105 1.28 -3.65 1.94
CA GLY A 105 -0.17 -3.70 2.13
C GLY A 105 -0.95 -3.61 0.83
N LYS A 106 -0.61 -2.65 -0.05
CA LYS A 106 -1.21 -2.51 -1.38
C LYS A 106 -1.04 -3.78 -2.22
N GLY A 107 0.19 -4.29 -2.32
CA GLY A 107 0.50 -5.50 -3.08
C GLY A 107 -0.28 -6.72 -2.61
N VAL A 108 -0.41 -6.91 -1.29
CA VAL A 108 -1.12 -8.06 -0.71
C VAL A 108 -2.64 -7.95 -0.86
N ARG A 109 -3.23 -6.75 -0.78
CA ARG A 109 -4.70 -6.61 -0.81
C ARG A 109 -5.30 -6.57 -2.21
N THR A 110 -4.60 -6.08 -3.23
CA THR A 110 -5.21 -5.76 -4.53
C THR A 110 -5.78 -7.00 -5.22
N ALA A 111 -4.95 -8.02 -5.50
CA ALA A 111 -5.43 -9.20 -6.21
C ALA A 111 -6.52 -9.99 -5.44
N PRO A 112 -6.38 -10.25 -4.13
CA PRO A 112 -7.43 -10.93 -3.37
C PRO A 112 -8.74 -10.14 -3.27
N ARG A 113 -8.67 -8.80 -3.18
CA ARG A 113 -9.86 -7.94 -3.16
C ARG A 113 -10.61 -8.01 -4.49
N ASP A 114 -9.90 -7.86 -5.60
CA ASP A 114 -10.52 -7.87 -6.93
C ASP A 114 -11.18 -9.22 -7.21
N ALA A 115 -10.50 -10.31 -6.84
CA ALA A 115 -11.04 -11.65 -6.90
C ALA A 115 -12.25 -11.85 -5.98
N LEU A 116 -12.26 -11.28 -4.77
CA LEU A 116 -13.40 -11.34 -3.86
C LEU A 116 -14.62 -10.58 -4.39
N ILE A 117 -14.40 -9.45 -5.08
CA ILE A 117 -15.47 -8.68 -5.73
C ILE A 117 -16.06 -9.49 -6.91
N ALA A 118 -15.21 -10.11 -7.72
CA ALA A 118 -15.63 -10.91 -8.86
C ALA A 118 -16.50 -12.12 -8.49
N ASP A 119 -16.25 -12.71 -7.32
CA ASP A 119 -17.03 -13.85 -6.80
C ASP A 119 -18.33 -13.46 -6.06
N SER A 120 -18.59 -12.16 -5.82
CA SER A 120 -19.62 -11.66 -4.89
C SER A 120 -20.90 -11.12 -5.54
#